data_AF-A0A952KXX6-F1
#
_entry.id   AF-A0A952KXX6-F1
#
_cell.length_a   1.000
_cell.length_b   1.000
_cell.length_c   1.000
_cell.angle_alpha   90.00
_cell.angle_beta   90.00
_cell.angle_gamma   90.00
#
_symmetry.space_group_name_H-M   'P 1'
#
loop_
_entity.id
_entity.type
_entity.pdbx_description
1 polymer ?
#
loop_
_entity_poly.entity_id
_entity_poly.type
_entity_poly.pdbx_seq_one_letter_code
_entity_poly.pdbx_strand_id
1 'polypeptide(L)'
;MVSELMLQQTPVVRVLPVYESWLERWPTPAALASEPSGEAVRAWGRLGYPRRALRLHACAVAIVERHGGEVPDRYDELRSLPGVGDYTAAAIASFAFGGSHAVLDTNVRRVLGRAVSATEFPPRSVTRAER
;
A
#
# COMPACT_ATOMS: atom_id res chain seq x y z
N MET A 1 -5.71 -1.53 1.39
CA MET A 1 -4.45 -1.08 2.03
C MET A 1 -3.42 -2.20 2.18
N VAL A 2 -3.73 -3.30 2.89
CA VAL A 2 -2.78 -4.40 3.11
C VAL A 2 -2.20 -4.97 1.80
N SER A 3 -3.07 -5.25 0.82
CA SER A 3 -2.68 -5.73 -0.52
C SER A 3 -1.67 -4.80 -1.21
N GLU A 4 -1.96 -3.49 -1.24
CA GLU A 4 -1.08 -2.48 -1.85
C GLU A 4 0.32 -2.48 -1.24
N LEU A 5 0.45 -2.60 0.09
CA LEU A 5 1.76 -2.65 0.73
C LEU A 5 2.49 -3.97 0.44
N MET A 6 1.77 -5.10 0.39
CA MET A 6 2.36 -6.41 0.09
C MET A 6 2.84 -6.51 -1.37
N LEU A 7 2.09 -5.95 -2.32
CA LEU A 7 2.39 -6.02 -3.76
C LEU A 7 3.60 -5.16 -4.19
N GLN A 8 4.06 -4.25 -3.33
CA GLN A 8 5.28 -3.48 -3.59
C GLN A 8 6.49 -4.41 -3.76
N GLN A 9 7.00 -4.55 -4.98
CA GLN A 9 8.18 -5.40 -5.27
C GLN A 9 7.96 -6.88 -4.89
N THR A 10 6.72 -7.37 -4.87
CA THR A 10 6.42 -8.79 -4.62
C THR A 10 5.30 -9.26 -5.54
N PRO A 11 5.52 -10.30 -6.37
CA PRO A 11 4.51 -10.79 -7.31
C PRO A 11 3.24 -11.31 -6.61
N VAL A 12 2.09 -11.15 -7.26
CA VAL A 12 0.76 -11.56 -6.76
C VAL A 12 0.75 -13.00 -6.25
N VAL A 13 1.32 -13.94 -7.02
CA VAL A 13 1.36 -15.38 -6.66
C VAL A 13 2.04 -15.65 -5.31
N ARG A 14 2.98 -14.79 -4.90
CA ARG A 14 3.65 -14.90 -3.60
C ARG A 14 2.89 -14.18 -2.50
N VAL A 15 2.17 -13.10 -2.84
CA VAL A 15 1.39 -12.29 -1.90
C VAL A 15 0.10 -12.99 -1.48
N LEU A 16 -0.64 -13.57 -2.43
CA LEU A 16 -1.99 -14.09 -2.22
C LEU A 16 -2.15 -14.97 -0.95
N PRO A 17 -1.35 -16.04 -0.74
CA PRO A 17 -1.53 -16.89 0.43
C PRO A 17 -1.22 -16.16 1.75
N VAL A 18 -0.24 -15.24 1.76
CA VAL A 18 0.10 -14.46 2.96
C VAL A 18 -0.98 -13.42 3.24
N TYR A 19 -1.54 -12.81 2.20
CA TYR A 19 -2.63 -11.86 2.31
C TYR A 19 -3.90 -12.49 2.90
N GLU A 20 -4.28 -13.69 2.46
CA GLU A 20 -5.44 -14.41 2.97
C GLU A 20 -5.29 -14.71 4.48
N SER A 21 -4.17 -15.33 4.87
CA SER A 21 -3.89 -15.61 6.28
C SER A 21 -3.75 -14.35 7.14
N TRP A 22 -3.25 -13.25 6.56
CA TRP A 22 -3.14 -11.96 7.24
C TRP A 22 -4.51 -11.39 7.59
N LEU A 23 -5.45 -11.40 6.64
CA LEU A 23 -6.80 -10.86 6.86
C LEU A 23 -7.65 -11.75 7.75
N GLU A 24 -7.46 -13.06 7.70
CA GLU A 24 -8.11 -13.99 8.63
C GLU A 24 -7.65 -13.72 10.07
N ARG A 25 -6.33 -13.53 10.28
CA ARG A 25 -5.77 -13.25 11.60
C ARG A 25 -6.09 -11.84 12.10
N TRP A 26 -6.03 -10.84 11.23
CA TRP A 26 -6.21 -9.43 11.58
C TRP A 26 -7.20 -8.76 10.62
N PRO A 27 -8.52 -8.97 10.84
CA PRO A 27 -9.55 -8.44 9.95
C PRO A 27 -9.72 -6.92 10.04
N THR A 28 -9.23 -6.28 11.11
CA THR A 28 -9.33 -4.83 11.34
C THR A 28 -7.97 -4.22 11.69
N PRO A 29 -7.79 -2.89 11.51
CA PRO A 29 -6.60 -2.19 11.98
C PRO A 29 -6.35 -2.41 13.48
N ALA A 30 -7.41 -2.40 14.29
CA ALA A 30 -7.33 -2.62 15.73
C ALA A 30 -6.74 -4.00 16.08
N ALA A 31 -7.15 -5.06 15.37
CA ALA A 31 -6.64 -6.41 15.60
C ALA A 31 -5.13 -6.51 15.35
N LEU A 32 -4.61 -5.82 14.33
CA LEU A 32 -3.17 -5.78 14.07
C LEU A 32 -2.44 -4.88 15.09
N ALA A 33 -3.02 -3.74 15.43
CA ALA A 33 -2.42 -2.76 16.35
C ALA A 33 -2.26 -3.29 17.77
N SER A 34 -3.15 -4.18 18.22
CA SER A 34 -3.07 -4.80 19.55
C SER A 34 -1.94 -5.81 19.73
N GLU A 35 -1.34 -6.27 18.63
CA GLU A 35 -0.24 -7.23 18.66
C GLU A 35 1.13 -6.53 18.74
N PRO A 36 2.16 -7.18 19.32
CA PRO A 36 3.53 -6.72 19.18
C PRO A 36 3.92 -6.63 17.70
N SER A 37 4.63 -5.58 17.29
CA SER A 37 5.05 -5.39 15.89
C SER A 37 5.90 -6.55 15.34
N GLY A 38 6.56 -7.32 16.21
CA GLY A 38 7.25 -8.55 15.85
C GLY A 38 6.34 -9.67 15.32
N GLU A 39 5.07 -9.73 15.74
CA GLU A 39 4.08 -10.67 15.18
C GLU A 39 3.77 -10.34 13.72
N ALA A 40 3.64 -9.04 13.40
CA ALA A 40 3.46 -8.59 12.03
C ALA A 40 4.64 -9.03 11.14
N VAL A 41 5.88 -8.93 11.63
CA VAL A 41 7.07 -9.39 10.91
C VAL A 41 7.08 -10.92 10.74
N ARG A 42 6.68 -11.68 11.78
CA ARG A 42 6.56 -13.14 11.69
C ARG A 42 5.55 -13.56 10.62
N ALA A 43 4.35 -12.98 10.64
CA ALA A 43 3.30 -13.27 9.68
C ALA A 43 3.65 -12.83 8.25
N TRP A 44 4.44 -11.77 8.09
CA TRP A 44 4.94 -11.33 6.77
C TRP A 44 5.83 -12.38 6.08
N GLY A 45 6.45 -13.26 6.87
CA GLY A 45 7.18 -14.42 6.39
C GLY A 45 8.23 -14.07 5.34
N ARG A 46 8.14 -14.73 4.18
CA ARG A 46 9.13 -14.63 3.10
C ARG A 46 8.79 -13.63 2.00
N LEU A 47 7.84 -12.72 2.21
CA LEU A 47 7.51 -11.67 1.22
C LEU A 47 8.67 -10.69 0.96
N GLY A 48 9.70 -10.70 1.82
CA GLY A 48 10.85 -9.80 1.70
C GLY A 48 10.54 -8.38 2.15
N TYR A 49 11.59 -7.58 2.35
CA TYR A 49 11.51 -6.21 2.86
C TYR A 49 10.70 -6.11 4.18
N PRO A 50 11.15 -6.76 5.28
CA PRO A 50 10.39 -6.88 6.54
C PRO A 50 10.02 -5.54 7.18
N ARG A 51 10.73 -4.45 6.84
CA ARG A 51 10.36 -3.10 7.26
C ARG A 51 8.97 -2.66 6.76
N ARG A 52 8.44 -3.26 5.68
CA ARG A 52 7.07 -3.03 5.23
C ARG A 52 6.03 -3.55 6.24
N ALA A 53 6.29 -4.70 6.86
CA ALA A 53 5.42 -5.24 7.91
C ALA A 53 5.38 -4.31 9.12
N LEU A 54 6.54 -3.80 9.54
CA LEU A 54 6.64 -2.82 10.63
C LEU A 54 5.92 -1.51 10.31
N ARG A 55 6.03 -1.04 9.05
CA ARG A 55 5.29 0.15 8.59
C ARG A 55 3.79 -0.08 8.56
N LEU A 56 3.32 -1.24 8.09
CA LEU A 56 1.90 -1.59 8.09
C LEU A 56 1.36 -1.70 9.52
N HIS A 57 2.12 -2.26 10.45
CA HIS A 57 1.78 -2.28 11.87
C HIS A 57 1.68 -0.87 12.45
N ALA A 58 2.70 -0.03 12.23
CA ALA A 58 2.66 1.38 12.66
C ALA A 58 1.51 2.17 12.02
N CYS A 59 1.15 1.87 10.77
CA CYS A 59 -0.01 2.42 10.08
C CYS A 59 -1.31 2.03 10.79
N ALA A 60 -1.48 0.75 11.14
CA ALA A 60 -2.63 0.27 11.88
C ALA A 60 -2.77 0.92 13.26
N VAL A 61 -1.66 1.07 13.99
CA VAL A 61 -1.62 1.83 15.26
C VAL A 61 -2.08 3.27 15.05
N ALA A 62 -1.55 3.96 14.05
CA ALA A 62 -1.94 5.34 13.75
C ALA A 62 -3.42 5.47 13.36
N ILE A 63 -3.97 4.50 12.63
CA ILE A 63 -5.40 4.44 12.29
C ILE A 63 -6.25 4.34 13.56
N VAL A 64 -5.86 3.49 14.51
CA VAL A 64 -6.58 3.37 15.79
C VAL A 64 -6.50 4.67 16.60
N GLU A 65 -5.29 5.20 16.79
CA GLU A 65 -5.04 6.36 17.66
C GLU A 65 -5.64 7.66 17.11
N ARG A 66 -5.60 7.86 15.79
CA ARG A 66 -5.93 9.16 15.17
C ARG A 66 -7.25 9.16 14.42
N HIS A 67 -7.74 8.00 14.01
CA HIS A 67 -8.92 7.85 13.14
C HIS A 67 -9.96 6.88 13.71
N GLY A 68 -9.87 6.53 15.01
CA GLY A 68 -10.88 5.72 15.68
C GLY A 68 -10.96 4.26 15.19
N GLY A 69 -9.90 3.76 14.55
CA GLY A 69 -9.86 2.40 14.00
C GLY A 69 -10.37 2.29 12.57
N GLU A 70 -10.92 3.36 12.00
CA GLU A 70 -11.40 3.42 10.63
C GLU A 70 -10.31 3.95 9.70
N VAL A 71 -10.12 3.30 8.55
CA VAL A 71 -9.17 3.79 7.54
C VAL A 71 -9.72 5.09 6.96
N PRO A 72 -8.99 6.22 7.02
CA PRO A 72 -9.48 7.48 6.48
C PRO A 72 -9.67 7.39 4.96
N ASP A 73 -10.66 8.10 4.43
CA ASP A 73 -11.01 8.09 3.01
C ASP A 73 -10.35 9.23 2.21
N ARG A 74 -9.90 10.29 2.89
CA ARG A 74 -9.27 11.45 2.25
C ARG A 74 -7.81 11.17 1.93
N TYR A 75 -7.39 11.58 0.73
CA TYR A 75 -6.02 11.42 0.25
C TYR A 75 -4.96 11.96 1.23
N ASP A 76 -5.13 13.18 1.73
CA ASP A 76 -4.14 13.81 2.61
C ASP A 76 -4.00 13.07 3.96
N GLU A 77 -5.11 12.55 4.47
CA GLU A 77 -5.12 11.76 5.71
C GLU A 77 -4.44 10.41 5.48
N LEU A 78 -4.79 9.71 4.40
CA LEU A 78 -4.10 8.48 3.98
C LEU A 78 -2.59 8.72 3.81
N ARG A 79 -2.22 9.83 3.17
CA ARG A 79 -0.82 10.21 2.90
C ARG A 79 -0.03 10.51 4.17
N SER A 80 -0.71 10.92 5.24
CA SER A 80 -0.11 11.19 6.54
C SER A 80 0.22 9.92 7.33
N LEU A 81 -0.33 8.77 6.95
CA LEU A 81 -0.13 7.51 7.64
C LEU A 81 1.30 6.97 7.45
N PRO A 82 1.88 6.34 8.49
CA PRO A 82 3.21 5.73 8.40
C PRO A 82 3.36 4.75 7.23
N GLY A 83 4.34 5.00 6.37
CA GLY A 83 4.63 4.12 5.24
C GLY A 83 3.71 4.24 4.04
N VAL A 84 2.78 5.20 4.04
CA VAL A 84 1.90 5.51 2.90
C VAL A 84 2.49 6.67 2.09
N GLY A 85 2.92 6.36 0.86
CA GLY A 85 3.40 7.35 -0.11
C GLY A 85 2.30 7.84 -1.06
N ASP A 86 2.64 8.74 -2.00
CA ASP A 86 1.68 9.34 -2.95
C ASP A 86 0.89 8.26 -3.71
N TYR A 87 1.61 7.26 -4.24
CA TYR A 87 1.00 6.14 -4.96
C TYR A 87 -0.01 5.38 -4.09
N THR A 88 0.39 4.98 -2.88
CA THR A 88 -0.46 4.15 -2.02
C THR A 88 -1.66 4.92 -1.50
N ALA A 89 -1.50 6.22 -1.19
CA ALA A 89 -2.63 7.08 -0.84
C ALA A 89 -3.62 7.20 -1.99
N ALA A 90 -3.15 7.49 -3.21
CA ALA A 90 -4.00 7.57 -4.40
C ALA A 90 -4.70 6.25 -4.70
N ALA A 91 -3.98 5.12 -4.60
CA ALA A 91 -4.52 3.79 -4.83
C ALA A 91 -5.63 3.46 -3.83
N ILE A 92 -5.43 3.72 -2.54
CA ILE A 92 -6.46 3.44 -1.53
C ILE A 92 -7.67 4.38 -1.71
N ALA A 93 -7.44 5.68 -1.87
CA ALA A 93 -8.51 6.66 -2.09
C ALA A 93 -9.36 6.30 -3.32
N SER A 94 -8.73 5.83 -4.41
CA SER A 94 -9.45 5.48 -5.64
C SER A 94 -10.11 4.11 -5.56
N PHE A 95 -9.38 3.08 -5.15
CA PHE A 95 -9.88 1.69 -5.20
C PHE A 95 -10.84 1.34 -4.08
N ALA A 96 -10.63 1.87 -2.87
CA ALA A 96 -11.49 1.56 -1.73
C ALA A 96 -12.63 2.57 -1.56
N PHE A 97 -12.40 3.83 -1.91
CA PHE A 97 -13.35 4.93 -1.61
C PHE A 97 -13.89 5.64 -2.86
N GLY A 98 -13.53 5.20 -4.07
CA GLY A 98 -14.05 5.78 -5.33
C GLY A 98 -13.58 7.20 -5.63
N GLY A 99 -12.54 7.68 -4.94
CA GLY A 99 -11.96 9.00 -5.18
C GLY A 99 -11.33 9.13 -6.57
N SER A 100 -11.33 10.35 -7.11
CA SER A 100 -10.74 10.67 -8.42
C SER A 100 -9.26 11.03 -8.29
N HIS A 101 -8.40 10.06 -8.00
CA HIS A 101 -6.95 10.26 -7.91
C HIS A 101 -6.20 9.45 -8.98
N ALA A 102 -5.21 10.07 -9.62
CA ALA A 102 -4.37 9.37 -10.59
C ALA A 102 -3.46 8.37 -9.86
N VAL A 103 -3.60 7.08 -10.18
CA VAL A 103 -2.77 6.00 -9.64
C VAL A 103 -1.69 5.66 -10.66
N LEU A 104 -0.45 6.04 -10.37
CA LEU A 104 0.67 5.92 -11.30
C LEU A 104 1.78 5.03 -10.74
N ASP A 105 1.79 3.76 -11.15
CA ASP A 105 2.89 2.82 -10.88
C ASP A 105 3.76 2.58 -12.12
N THR A 106 4.78 1.74 -11.99
CA THR A 106 5.66 1.36 -13.11
C THR A 106 4.89 0.67 -14.25
N ASN A 107 3.78 -0.01 -13.98
CA ASN A 107 2.99 -0.68 -15.00
C ASN A 107 2.15 0.31 -15.81
N VAL A 108 1.41 1.19 -15.15
CA VAL A 108 0.63 2.27 -15.77
C VAL A 108 1.55 3.19 -16.55
N ARG A 109 2.69 3.60 -15.98
CA ARG A 109 3.70 4.42 -16.69
C ARG A 109 4.22 3.75 -17.95
N ARG A 110 4.47 2.45 -17.90
CA ARG A 110 4.91 1.69 -19.08
C ARG A 110 3.85 1.64 -20.17
N VAL A 111 2.57 1.47 -19.80
CA VAL A 111 1.46 1.50 -20.76
C VAL A 111 1.32 2.89 -21.37
N LEU A 112 1.25 3.95 -20.56
CA LEU A 112 1.11 5.33 -21.04
C LEU A 112 2.29 5.77 -21.89
N GLY A 113 3.53 5.48 -21.46
CA GLY A 113 4.74 5.82 -22.21
C GLY A 113 4.72 5.22 -23.62
N ARG A 114 4.25 3.98 -23.76
CA ARG A 114 4.16 3.30 -25.07
C ARG A 114 2.97 3.77 -25.91
N ALA A 115 1.79 3.84 -25.30
CA ALA A 115 0.55 4.11 -26.01
C ALA A 115 0.36 5.59 -26.39
N VAL A 116 0.85 6.50 -25.56
CA VAL A 116 0.64 7.96 -25.73
C VAL A 116 1.90 8.65 -26.22
N SER A 117 3.05 8.32 -25.64
CA SER A 117 4.32 9.02 -25.91
C SER A 117 5.26 8.29 -26.86
N ALA A 118 4.82 7.16 -27.46
CA ALA A 118 5.64 6.29 -28.33
C ALA A 118 7.04 5.96 -27.76
N THR A 119 7.15 5.92 -26.44
CA THR A 119 8.40 5.69 -25.70
C THR A 119 8.42 4.24 -25.21
N GLU A 120 9.29 3.42 -25.79
CA GLU A 120 9.38 1.98 -25.45
C GLU A 120 9.80 1.74 -23.99
N PHE A 121 10.76 2.55 -23.51
CA PHE A 121 11.35 2.47 -22.18
C PHE A 121 11.23 3.82 -21.44
N PRO A 122 10.10 4.10 -20.76
CA PRO A 122 9.99 5.31 -19.96
C PRO A 122 11.00 5.32 -18.80
N PRO A 123 11.37 6.51 -18.27
CA PRO A 123 12.29 6.64 -17.15
C PRO A 123 11.88 5.80 -15.94
N ARG A 124 12.87 5.21 -15.25
CA ARG A 124 12.62 4.31 -14.10
C ARG A 124 11.94 5.01 -12.91
N SER A 125 12.20 6.30 -12.71
CA SER A 125 11.62 7.12 -11.65
C SER A 125 10.53 8.05 -12.20
N VAL A 126 9.54 8.35 -11.35
CA VAL A 126 8.52 9.38 -11.62
C VAL A 126 9.21 10.73 -11.82
N THR A 127 8.83 11.43 -12.88
CA THR A 127 9.33 12.75 -13.27
C THR A 127 8.49 13.87 -12.63
N ARG A 128 8.98 15.11 -12.66
CA ARG A 128 8.23 16.26 -12.16
C ARG A 128 6.93 16.51 -12.93
N ALA A 129 6.88 16.16 -14.22
CA ALA A 129 5.69 16.31 -15.05
C ALA A 129 4.60 15.25 -14.76
N GLU A 130 4.97 14.16 -14.08
CA GLU A 130 4.08 13.06 -13.69
C GLU A 130 3.59 13.20 -12.23
N ARG A 131 4.00 14.25 -11.52
CA ARG A 131 3.52 14.61 -10.18
C ARG A 131 2.60 15.82 -10.28
#